data_AF-A0AAD7IXC9-F1
#
_entry.id   AF-A0AAD7IXC9-F1
#
_cell.length_a   1.000
_cell.length_b   1.000
_cell.length_c   1.000
_cell.angle_alpha   90.00
_cell.angle_beta   90.00
_cell.angle_gamma   90.00
#
_symmetry.space_group_name_H-M   'P 1'
#
loop_
_entity.id
_entity.type
_entity.pdbx_description
1 polymer ?
#
loop_
_entity_poly.entity_id
_entity_poly.type
_entity_poly.pdbx_seq_one_letter_code
_entity_poly.pdbx_strand_id
1 'polypeptide(L)'
;MSPHSSLAVLKKGLSVLKETVKKRRDALIDRLKKDDPKDRLTADKEAWLDNDANQVEEDAVIEKLERASDYERGLSRLDTKEIGLVERLKALAGEVAEKVADKVSKKRKRPEERKDFVRTGKTADVEPVFTHKENAEQGNKWWR
;
A
#
# COMPACT_ATOMS: atom_id res chain seq x y z
N MET A 1 15.12 -17.45 13.94
CA MET A 1 14.43 -17.73 12.66
C MET A 1 15.32 -18.65 11.84
N SER A 2 14.79 -19.70 11.23
CA SER A 2 15.61 -20.59 10.39
C SER A 2 16.15 -19.82 9.18
N PRO A 3 17.39 -20.06 8.74
CA PRO A 3 18.03 -19.27 7.67
C PRO A 3 17.25 -19.27 6.36
N HIS A 4 16.55 -20.37 6.05
CA HIS A 4 15.66 -20.47 4.90
C HIS A 4 14.44 -19.53 5.00
N SER A 5 13.95 -19.28 6.21
CA SER A 5 12.87 -18.32 6.44
C SER A 5 13.35 -16.88 6.23
N SER A 6 14.59 -16.56 6.62
CA SER A 6 15.15 -15.20 6.48
C SER A 6 15.39 -14.84 5.02
N LEU A 7 16.02 -15.73 4.26
CA LEU A 7 16.29 -15.51 2.84
C LEU A 7 15.00 -15.44 2.00
N ALA A 8 13.99 -16.25 2.34
CA ALA A 8 12.68 -16.19 1.69
C ALA A 8 11.97 -14.84 1.90
N VAL A 9 12.08 -14.26 3.11
CA VAL A 9 11.54 -12.92 3.39
C VAL A 9 12.22 -11.87 2.53
N LEU A 10 13.55 -11.93 2.40
CA LEU A 10 14.30 -10.98 1.58
C LEU A 10 13.95 -11.07 0.09
N LYS A 11 13.84 -12.29 -0.46
CA LYS A 11 13.37 -12.52 -1.83
C LYS A 11 11.98 -11.94 -2.08
N LYS A 12 11.09 -12.09 -1.11
CA LYS A 12 9.75 -11.50 -1.17
C LYS A 12 9.82 -9.98 -1.20
N GLY A 13 10.65 -9.37 -0.34
CA GLY A 13 10.90 -7.92 -0.35
C GLY A 13 11.43 -7.43 -1.70
N LEU A 14 12.37 -8.17 -2.29
CA LEU A 14 12.95 -7.85 -3.59
C LEU A 14 11.91 -7.90 -4.71
N SER A 15 11.06 -8.93 -4.70
CA SER A 15 9.95 -9.05 -5.66
C SER A 15 9.01 -7.84 -5.58
N VAL A 16 8.68 -7.39 -4.37
CA VAL A 16 7.82 -6.21 -4.14
C VAL A 16 8.49 -4.94 -4.66
N LEU A 17 9.78 -4.78 -4.40
CA LEU A 17 10.56 -3.65 -4.91
C LEU A 17 10.54 -3.64 -6.44
N LYS A 18 10.84 -4.77 -7.09
CA LYS A 18 10.80 -4.94 -8.56
C LYS A 18 9.44 -4.58 -9.15
N GLU A 19 8.37 -5.06 -8.54
CA GLU A 19 7.01 -4.74 -8.99
C GLU A 19 6.70 -3.25 -8.85
N THR A 20 7.14 -2.62 -7.76
CA THR A 20 6.93 -1.19 -7.50
C THR A 20 7.70 -0.33 -8.48
N VAL A 21 8.98 -0.64 -8.72
CA VAL A 21 9.81 0.02 -9.73
C VAL A 21 9.21 -0.14 -11.12
N LYS A 22 8.78 -1.35 -11.48
CA LYS A 22 8.13 -1.62 -12.77
C LYS A 22 6.86 -0.78 -12.94
N LYS A 23 5.95 -0.77 -11.97
CA LYS A 23 4.72 0.04 -12.03
C LYS A 23 5.01 1.52 -12.23
N ARG A 24 5.99 2.06 -11.51
CA ARG A 24 6.36 3.48 -11.64
C ARG A 24 6.98 3.75 -13.01
N ARG A 25 7.87 2.88 -13.50
CA ARG A 25 8.44 2.97 -14.86
C ARG A 25 7.35 2.92 -15.93
N ASP A 26 6.44 1.96 -15.86
CA ASP A 26 5.33 1.83 -16.82
C ASP A 26 4.45 3.09 -16.82
N ALA A 27 4.13 3.64 -15.65
CA ALA A 27 3.37 4.88 -15.54
C ALA A 27 4.10 6.10 -16.13
N LEU A 28 5.44 6.16 -16.02
CA LEU A 28 6.24 7.21 -16.64
C LEU A 28 6.29 7.06 -18.17
N ILE A 29 6.46 5.83 -18.66
CA ILE A 29 6.44 5.52 -20.09
C ILE A 29 5.08 5.88 -20.70
N ASP A 30 3.97 5.55 -20.03
CA ASP A 30 2.64 5.86 -20.54
C ASP A 30 2.32 7.36 -20.52
N ARG A 31 2.90 8.12 -19.60
CA ARG A 31 2.84 9.60 -19.64
C ARG A 31 3.67 10.14 -20.81
N LEU A 32 4.85 9.60 -21.02
CA LEU A 32 5.70 10.01 -22.13
C LEU A 32 5.02 9.75 -23.49
N LYS A 33 4.34 8.61 -23.65
CA LYS A 33 3.57 8.28 -24.87
C LYS A 33 2.42 9.25 -25.16
N LYS A 34 1.85 9.89 -24.13
CA LYS A 34 0.74 10.85 -24.30
C LYS A 34 1.21 12.18 -24.87
N ASP A 35 2.52 12.45 -24.85
CA ASP A 35 3.18 13.64 -25.39
C ASP A 35 2.46 14.95 -24.98
N ASP A 36 1.93 15.00 -23.76
CA ASP A 36 1.31 16.20 -23.21
C ASP A 36 2.43 17.09 -22.63
N PRO A 37 2.61 18.32 -23.13
CA PRO A 37 3.64 19.24 -22.63
C PRO A 37 3.49 19.58 -21.14
N LYS A 38 2.33 19.35 -20.52
CA LYS A 38 2.12 19.49 -19.06
C LYS A 38 2.63 18.31 -18.25
N ASP A 39 2.76 17.14 -18.88
CA ASP A 39 3.20 15.88 -18.25
C ASP A 39 4.66 15.54 -18.53
N ARG A 40 5.40 16.47 -19.16
CA ARG A 40 6.83 16.35 -19.44
C ARG A 40 7.57 15.87 -18.19
N LEU A 41 8.44 14.88 -18.37
CA LEU A 41 9.26 14.34 -17.28
C LEU A 41 10.02 15.49 -16.63
N THR A 42 9.84 15.66 -15.33
CA THR A 42 10.67 16.57 -14.54
C THR A 42 12.03 15.91 -14.35
N ALA A 43 13.08 16.72 -14.16
CA ALA A 43 14.44 16.23 -13.93
C ALA A 43 14.50 15.16 -12.80
N ASP A 44 13.66 15.30 -11.76
CA ASP A 44 13.57 14.31 -10.68
C ASP A 44 13.09 12.93 -11.14
N LYS A 45 12.16 12.88 -12.10
CA LYS A 45 11.64 11.61 -12.63
C LYS A 45 12.67 10.92 -13.52
N GLU A 46 13.48 11.69 -14.24
CA GLU A 46 14.61 11.19 -15.04
C GLU A 46 15.72 10.68 -14.12
N ALA A 47 16.15 11.48 -13.15
CA ALA A 47 17.15 11.06 -12.16
C ALA A 47 16.72 9.82 -11.36
N TRP A 48 15.42 9.65 -11.12
CA TRP A 48 14.86 8.45 -10.51
C TRP A 48 14.99 7.20 -11.41
N LEU A 49 14.83 7.35 -12.73
CA LEU A 49 15.01 6.23 -13.69
C LEU A 49 16.45 5.74 -13.75
N ASP A 50 17.41 6.65 -13.54
CA ASP A 50 18.83 6.33 -13.59
C ASP A 50 19.35 5.73 -12.28
N ASN A 51 18.89 6.25 -11.13
CA ASN A 51 19.41 5.85 -9.83
C ASN A 51 18.50 4.85 -9.12
N ASP A 52 17.31 5.27 -8.69
CA ASP A 52 16.45 4.47 -7.82
C ASP A 52 15.75 3.30 -8.53
N ALA A 53 15.62 3.35 -9.86
CA ALA A 53 15.11 2.24 -10.64
C ALA A 53 16.19 1.18 -10.95
N ASN A 54 17.45 1.44 -10.61
CA ASN A 54 18.52 0.47 -10.74
C ASN A 54 18.56 -0.44 -9.51
N GLN A 55 18.20 -1.72 -9.71
CA GLN A 55 18.05 -2.70 -8.62
C GLN A 55 19.21 -3.70 -8.55
N VAL A 56 20.32 -3.40 -9.22
CA VAL A 56 21.48 -4.29 -9.33
C VAL A 56 22.12 -4.55 -7.97
N GLU A 57 22.15 -3.54 -7.09
CA GLU A 57 22.72 -3.69 -5.74
C GLU A 57 21.88 -4.64 -4.89
N GLU A 58 20.54 -4.50 -4.91
CA GLU A 58 19.66 -5.41 -4.17
C GLU A 58 19.75 -6.85 -4.68
N ASP A 59 19.85 -7.06 -5.99
CA ASP A 59 20.03 -8.39 -6.58
C ASP A 59 21.38 -9.01 -6.17
N ALA A 60 22.46 -8.23 -6.20
CA ALA A 60 23.79 -8.68 -5.81
C ALA A 60 23.86 -9.08 -4.32
N VAL A 61 23.18 -8.34 -3.44
CA VAL A 61 23.11 -8.68 -2.00
C VAL A 61 22.39 -10.02 -1.79
N ILE A 62 21.28 -10.26 -2.47
CA ILE A 62 20.57 -11.55 -2.36
C ILE A 62 21.45 -12.69 -2.85
N GLU A 63 22.11 -12.52 -4.00
CA GLU A 63 22.99 -13.55 -4.56
C GLU A 63 24.19 -13.85 -3.62
N LYS A 64 24.78 -12.81 -3.02
CA LYS A 64 25.86 -12.94 -2.03
C LYS A 64 25.40 -13.73 -0.80
N LEU A 65 24.18 -13.50 -0.33
CA LEU A 65 23.59 -14.24 0.80
C LEU A 65 23.19 -15.68 0.42
N GLU A 66 22.77 -15.93 -0.83
CA GLU A 66 22.47 -17.28 -1.33
C GLU A 66 23.71 -18.15 -1.47
N ARG A 67 24.81 -17.56 -1.93
CA ARG A 67 26.09 -18.27 -2.11
C ARG A 67 26.82 -18.49 -0.78
N ALA A 68 26.42 -17.79 0.28
CA ALA A 68 26.98 -17.99 1.60
C ALA A 68 26.55 -19.35 2.18
N SER A 69 27.49 -20.08 2.77
CA SER A 69 27.20 -21.36 3.43
C SER A 69 26.24 -21.22 4.61
N ASP A 70 26.21 -20.04 5.22
CA ASP A 70 25.36 -19.69 6.34
C ASP A 70 24.90 -18.23 6.18
N TYR A 71 23.64 -17.98 6.51
CA TYR A 71 23.00 -16.67 6.36
C TYR A 71 23.62 -15.60 7.27
N GLU A 72 23.91 -15.93 8.53
CA GLU A 72 24.54 -14.99 9.48
C GLU A 72 25.98 -14.68 9.06
N ARG A 73 26.68 -15.70 8.54
CA ARG A 73 28.02 -15.51 7.96
C ARG A 73 27.99 -14.64 6.70
N GLY A 74 26.94 -14.75 5.90
CA GLY A 74 26.68 -13.86 4.76
C GLY A 74 26.45 -12.42 5.20
N LEU A 75 25.58 -12.22 6.19
CA LEU A 75 25.29 -10.90 6.77
C LEU A 75 26.53 -10.22 7.36
N SER A 76 27.38 -10.99 8.05
CA SER A 76 28.61 -10.46 8.67
C SER A 76 29.64 -9.96 7.65
N ARG A 77 29.49 -10.32 6.37
CA ARG A 77 30.35 -9.91 5.25
C ARG A 77 29.75 -8.79 4.43
N LEU A 78 28.57 -8.30 4.81
CA LEU A 78 27.95 -7.17 4.15
C LEU A 78 28.57 -5.87 4.64
N ASP A 79 28.71 -4.91 3.73
CA ASP A 79 29.06 -3.54 4.10
C ASP A 79 27.84 -2.77 4.64
N THR A 80 28.06 -1.57 5.15
CA THR A 80 26.99 -0.74 5.74
C THR A 80 25.86 -0.43 4.76
N LYS A 81 26.16 -0.29 3.46
CA LYS A 81 25.15 -0.03 2.43
C LYS A 81 24.32 -1.27 2.18
N GLU A 82 24.99 -2.41 1.98
CA GLU A 82 24.35 -3.71 1.78
C GLU A 82 23.48 -4.11 2.98
N ILE A 83 23.89 -3.81 4.20
CA ILE A 83 23.06 -4.00 5.42
C ILE A 83 21.79 -3.15 5.34
N GLY A 84 21.89 -1.88 4.96
CA GLY A 84 20.73 -1.01 4.76
C GLY A 84 19.76 -1.53 3.70
N LEU A 85 20.28 -2.14 2.62
CA LEU A 85 19.45 -2.80 1.62
C LEU A 85 18.70 -4.00 2.20
N VAL A 86 19.35 -4.84 3.01
CA VAL A 86 18.70 -5.97 3.70
C VAL A 86 17.56 -5.49 4.59
N GLU A 87 17.76 -4.42 5.36
CA GLU A 87 16.72 -3.84 6.22
C GLU A 87 15.54 -3.30 5.41
N ARG A 88 15.81 -2.57 4.33
CA ARG A 88 14.79 -2.07 3.41
C ARG A 88 13.96 -3.22 2.80
N LEU A 89 14.61 -4.30 2.37
CA LEU A 89 13.93 -5.47 1.81
C LEU A 89 13.06 -6.18 2.85
N LYS A 90 13.52 -6.28 4.11
CA LYS A 90 12.70 -6.81 5.21
C LYS A 90 11.47 -5.94 5.47
N ALA A 91 11.64 -4.62 5.49
CA ALA A 91 10.53 -3.69 5.71
C ALA A 91 9.46 -3.83 4.62
N LEU A 92 9.86 -3.88 3.35
CA LEU A 92 8.94 -4.09 2.21
C LEU A 92 8.19 -5.42 2.30
N ALA A 93 8.86 -6.49 2.73
CA ALA A 93 8.22 -7.78 2.94
C ALA A 93 7.20 -7.75 4.09
N GLY A 94 7.49 -7.00 5.16
CA GLY A 94 6.62 -6.79 6.32
C GLY A 94 5.37 -5.98 5.98
N GLU A 95 5.50 -4.89 5.23
CA GLU A 95 4.38 -4.05 4.81
C GLU A 95 3.35 -4.83 3.98
N VAL A 96 3.83 -5.76 3.14
CA VAL A 96 2.94 -6.66 2.41
C VAL A 96 2.26 -7.66 3.33
N ALA A 97 2.95 -8.18 4.36
CA ALA A 97 2.33 -9.08 5.32
C ALA A 97 1.21 -8.38 6.12
N GLU A 98 1.42 -7.13 6.53
CA GLU A 98 0.42 -6.31 7.21
C GLU A 98 -0.79 -6.01 6.31
N LYS A 99 -0.55 -5.58 5.07
CA LYS A 99 -1.61 -5.33 4.08
C LYS A 99 -2.44 -6.58 3.76
N VAL A 100 -1.84 -7.77 3.82
CA VAL A 100 -2.57 -9.05 3.65
C VAL A 100 -3.37 -9.38 4.92
N ALA A 101 -2.81 -9.16 6.12
CA ALA A 101 -3.50 -9.39 7.38
C ALA A 101 -4.76 -8.50 7.52
N ASP A 102 -4.68 -7.22 7.16
CA ASP A 102 -5.83 -6.30 7.18
C ASP A 102 -6.95 -6.72 6.20
N LYS A 103 -6.58 -7.28 5.04
CA LYS A 103 -7.55 -7.80 4.07
C LYS A 103 -8.20 -9.11 4.53
N VAL A 104 -7.51 -9.93 5.33
CA VAL A 104 -8.03 -11.19 5.87
C VAL A 104 -8.94 -10.95 7.08
N SER A 105 -8.62 -9.98 7.95
CA SER A 105 -9.43 -9.65 9.13
C SER A 105 -10.81 -9.08 8.77
N LYS A 106 -10.96 -8.42 7.61
CA LYS A 106 -12.26 -7.97 7.09
C LYS A 106 -13.20 -9.09 6.61
N LYS A 107 -12.74 -10.34 6.47
CA LYS A 107 -13.58 -11.49 6.07
C LYS A 107 -14.23 -12.25 7.22
N ARG A 108 -14.10 -11.80 8.48
CA ARG A 108 -14.74 -12.43 9.65
C ARG A 108 -15.55 -11.45 10.49
N LYS A 109 -16.59 -10.87 9.89
CA LYS A 109 -17.81 -10.53 10.63
C LYS A 109 -18.95 -11.35 10.05
N ARG A 110 -19.06 -12.60 10.53
CA ARG A 110 -20.28 -13.39 10.43
C ARG A 110 -21.32 -12.65 11.30
N PRO A 111 -22.48 -12.23 10.78
CA PRO A 111 -23.55 -11.74 11.63
C PRO A 111 -23.99 -12.92 12.49
N GLU A 112 -23.78 -12.81 13.79
CA GLU A 112 -24.29 -13.77 14.75
C GLU A 112 -25.78 -13.53 14.86
N GLU A 113 -26.53 -14.34 14.11
CA GLU A 113 -27.98 -14.46 14.18
C GLU A 113 -28.36 -14.83 15.62
N ARG A 114 -28.86 -13.86 16.40
CA ARG A 114 -29.52 -14.12 17.68
C ARG A 114 -31.03 -13.96 17.50
N LYS A 115 -31.67 -15.08 17.25
CA LYS A 115 -33.07 -15.40 17.60
C LYS A 115 -33.02 -16.08 18.98
N ASP A 116 -33.91 -15.91 19.95
CA ASP A 116 -35.10 -15.11 20.23
C ASP A 116 -35.27 -15.20 21.76
N PHE A 117 -35.75 -14.16 22.46
CA PHE A 117 -36.67 -14.42 23.58
C PHE A 117 -37.55 -13.20 23.90
N VAL A 118 -38.84 -13.50 23.99
CA VAL A 118 -40.02 -12.64 24.11
C VAL A 118 -40.26 -12.25 25.58
N ARG A 119 -40.70 -11.02 25.88
CA ARG A 119 -42.06 -10.66 26.40
C ARG A 119 -42.12 -9.33 27.18
N THR A 120 -42.96 -8.42 26.66
CA THR A 120 -43.91 -7.49 27.31
C THR A 120 -43.48 -6.34 28.23
N GLY A 121 -43.99 -5.14 27.88
CA GLY A 121 -44.19 -3.97 28.77
C GLY A 121 -44.00 -2.63 28.03
N LYS A 122 -44.97 -2.16 27.23
CA LYS A 122 -45.97 -1.10 27.54
C LYS A 122 -45.42 0.35 27.59
N THR A 123 -45.91 1.17 26.63
CA THR A 123 -46.01 2.67 26.56
C THR A 123 -44.67 3.46 26.54
N ALA A 124 -44.47 4.54 25.78
CA ALA A 124 -45.36 5.49 25.13
C ALA A 124 -44.66 6.15 23.92
N ASP A 125 -45.46 6.45 22.89
CA ASP A 125 -45.51 7.70 22.13
C ASP A 125 -44.25 8.59 22.07
N VAL A 126 -43.56 8.61 20.92
CA VAL A 126 -42.98 9.84 20.36
C VAL A 126 -42.97 9.69 18.83
N GLU A 127 -43.92 10.34 18.17
CA GLU A 127 -43.88 10.59 16.73
C GLU A 127 -42.70 11.52 16.38
N PRO A 128 -41.98 11.31 15.27
CA PRO A 128 -41.03 12.29 14.76
C PRO A 128 -41.77 13.49 14.16
N VAL A 129 -41.77 14.61 14.88
CA VAL A 129 -42.28 15.91 14.45
C VAL A 129 -41.52 16.38 13.20
N PHE A 130 -42.15 16.30 12.03
CA PHE A 130 -41.74 17.04 10.82
C PHE A 130 -42.35 18.45 10.89
N THR A 131 -41.55 19.45 11.25
CA THR A 131 -41.93 20.85 11.06
C THR A 131 -41.59 21.29 9.63
N HIS A 132 -42.60 21.27 8.75
CA HIS A 132 -42.59 22.15 7.59
C HIS A 132 -42.76 23.59 8.07
N LYS A 133 -41.89 24.51 7.64
CA LYS A 133 -42.22 25.94 7.57
C LYS A 133 -41.60 26.58 6.33
N GLU A 134 -42.49 26.81 5.38
CA GLU A 134 -42.44 27.70 4.23
C GLU A 134 -42.16 29.16 4.66
N ASN A 135 -41.38 29.89 3.86
CA ASN A 135 -41.49 31.34 3.73
C ASN A 135 -40.97 31.77 2.34
N ALA A 136 -41.79 32.60 1.68
CA ALA A 136 -41.76 32.95 0.28
C ALA A 136 -40.87 34.16 -0.08
N GLU A 137 -40.51 34.20 -1.37
CA GLU A 137 -40.34 35.36 -2.26
C GLU A 137 -39.52 36.60 -1.84
N GLN A 138 -38.49 36.92 -2.64
CA GLN A 138 -38.44 38.18 -3.39
C GLN A 138 -37.39 38.10 -4.52
N GLY A 139 -37.86 38.30 -5.76
CA GLY A 139 -37.01 38.38 -6.94
C GLY A 139 -36.33 39.75 -7.09
N ASN A 140 -35.28 39.80 -7.91
CA ASN A 140 -34.91 41.00 -8.66
C ASN A 140 -34.05 40.66 -9.90
N LYS A 141 -34.77 40.45 -11.02
CA LYS A 141 -34.66 41.18 -12.30
C LYS A 141 -33.30 41.81 -12.65
N TRP A 142 -32.53 41.14 -13.53
CA TRP A 142 -31.54 41.77 -14.41
C TRP A 142 -31.62 41.10 -15.80
N TRP A 143 -31.22 41.84 -16.85
CA TRP A 143 -31.25 41.56 -18.30
C TRP A 143 -32.48 42.08 -19.07
N ARG A 144 -32.45 43.35 -19.48
CA ARG A 144 -32.28 43.75 -20.89
C ARG A 144 -31.93 45.21 -21.02
#